data_AF-A0A961QSC2-F1
#
_entry.id   AF-A0A961QSC2-F1
#
_cell.length_a   1.000
_cell.length_b   1.000
_cell.length_c   1.000
_cell.angle_alpha   90.00
_cell.angle_beta   90.00
_cell.angle_gamma   90.00
#
_symmetry.space_group_name_H-M   'P 1'
#
loop_
_entity.id
_entity.type
_entity.pdbx_description
1 polymer ?
#
loop_
_entity_poly.entity_id
_entity_poly.type
_entity_poly.pdbx_seq_one_letter_code
_entity_poly.pdbx_strand_id
1 'polypeptide(L)'
;AALEAAGIDRADVQTSRLSLDSIWENRSDGGTPKVVGFQASNMVTVTVRDIDRLGAVVDAVAAAGGNRIFGVDFAVDEPRAQIDAARERAVADARAKAELYAGAAGVALGPVLSISEGGGS
;
A
#
# COMPACT_ATOMS: atom_id res chain seq x y z
N ALA A 1 -0.88 0.41 -23.37
CA ALA A 1 -0.63 1.48 -24.37
C ALA A 1 -0.05 2.73 -23.73
N ALA A 2 -0.82 3.56 -23.00
CA ALA A 2 -0.28 4.80 -22.39
C ALA A 2 0.68 4.54 -21.21
N LEU A 3 0.29 3.68 -20.27
CA LEU A 3 1.13 3.31 -19.11
C LEU A 3 2.40 2.55 -19.52
N GLU A 4 2.29 1.63 -20.48
CA GLU A 4 3.45 0.93 -21.06
C GLU A 4 4.42 1.91 -21.75
N ALA A 5 3.90 2.91 -22.47
CA ALA A 5 4.72 3.98 -23.06
C ALA A 5 5.37 4.88 -21.99
N ALA A 6 4.73 5.04 -20.84
CA ALA A 6 5.31 5.70 -19.66
C ALA A 6 6.32 4.81 -18.91
N GLY A 7 6.55 3.57 -19.36
CA GLY A 7 7.53 2.63 -18.81
C GLY A 7 7.02 1.80 -17.64
N ILE A 8 5.70 1.65 -17.51
CA ILE A 8 5.08 0.77 -16.52
C ILE A 8 4.84 -0.60 -17.15
N ASP A 9 5.36 -1.64 -16.51
CA ASP A 9 5.14 -3.02 -16.92
C ASP A 9 3.69 -3.44 -16.67
N ARG A 10 3.18 -4.38 -17.49
CA ARG A 10 1.82 -4.92 -17.29
C ARG A 10 1.63 -5.55 -15.91
N ALA A 11 2.69 -6.14 -15.34
CA ALA A 11 2.65 -6.73 -14.01
C ALA A 11 2.41 -5.69 -12.90
N ASP A 12 2.74 -4.42 -13.17
CA ASP A 12 2.60 -3.31 -12.24
C ASP A 12 1.26 -2.56 -12.41
N VAL A 13 0.35 -3.07 -13.22
CA VAL A 13 -0.99 -2.51 -13.43
C VAL A 13 -2.04 -3.52 -13.01
N GLN A 14 -2.78 -3.21 -11.95
CA GLN A 14 -3.81 -4.09 -11.41
C GLN A 14 -5.17 -3.39 -11.39
N THR A 15 -6.19 -4.01 -11.98
CA THR A 15 -7.57 -3.55 -11.79
C THR A 15 -8.01 -3.86 -10.37
N SER A 16 -8.35 -2.81 -9.63
CA SER A 16 -8.66 -2.91 -8.19
C SER A 16 -10.16 -2.88 -7.93
N ARG A 17 -10.95 -2.22 -8.78
CA ARG A 17 -12.41 -2.19 -8.64
C ARG A 17 -13.11 -1.79 -9.94
N LEU A 18 -14.17 -2.52 -10.31
CA LEU A 18 -15.11 -2.13 -11.35
C LEU A 18 -16.51 -1.99 -10.73
N SER A 19 -17.19 -0.87 -10.95
CA SER A 19 -18.59 -0.66 -10.56
C SER A 19 -19.42 -0.15 -11.74
N LEU A 20 -20.72 -0.48 -11.72
CA LEU A 20 -21.71 0.04 -12.64
C LEU A 20 -22.90 0.51 -11.82
N ASP A 21 -23.15 1.80 -11.84
CA ASP A 21 -24.16 2.46 -11.02
C ASP A 21 -25.25 3.05 -11.91
N SER A 22 -26.53 2.89 -11.53
CA SER A 22 -27.65 3.48 -12.28
C SER A 22 -27.75 4.97 -11.99
N ILE A 23 -27.89 5.78 -13.04
CA ILE A 23 -28.20 7.21 -12.94
C ILE A 23 -29.71 7.36 -12.98
N TRP A 24 -30.27 7.96 -11.93
CA TRP A 24 -31.71 8.19 -11.80
C TRP A 24 -32.07 9.62 -12.18
N GLU A 25 -33.24 9.81 -12.77
CA GLU A 25 -33.82 11.12 -13.04
C GLU A 25 -34.00 11.90 -11.73
N ASN A 26 -33.50 13.14 -11.68
CA ASN A 26 -33.74 14.02 -10.53
C ASN A 26 -35.09 14.72 -10.70
N ARG A 27 -36.11 14.24 -9.99
CA ARG A 27 -37.48 14.81 -10.03
C ARG A 27 -37.83 15.49 -8.72
N SER A 28 -38.51 16.63 -8.81
CA SER A 28 -38.99 17.42 -7.65
C SER A 28 -40.51 17.27 -7.41
N ASP A 29 -41.21 16.48 -8.22
CA ASP A 29 -42.68 16.33 -8.22
C ASP A 29 -43.22 15.13 -7.43
N GLY A 30 -42.36 14.41 -6.70
CA GLY A 30 -42.75 13.28 -5.83
C GLY A 30 -43.12 11.98 -6.57
N GLY A 31 -42.98 11.92 -7.89
CA GLY A 31 -43.17 10.69 -8.67
C GLY A 31 -42.02 9.68 -8.52
N THR A 32 -42.25 8.42 -8.94
CA THR A 32 -41.20 7.39 -8.93
C THR A 32 -40.07 7.74 -9.92
N PRO A 33 -38.81 7.88 -9.46
CA PRO A 33 -37.67 8.17 -10.34
C PRO A 33 -37.46 7.05 -11.36
N LYS A 34 -37.11 7.42 -12.60
CA LYS A 34 -36.74 6.47 -13.67
C LYS A 34 -35.23 6.45 -13.84
N VAL A 35 -34.68 5.29 -14.20
CA VAL A 35 -33.28 5.19 -14.62
C VAL A 35 -33.14 5.88 -15.98
N VAL A 36 -32.21 6.83 -16.06
CA VAL A 36 -31.92 7.62 -17.27
C VAL A 36 -30.56 7.27 -17.90
N GLY A 37 -29.75 6.47 -17.21
CA GLY A 37 -28.48 5.99 -17.73
C GLY A 37 -27.75 5.10 -16.73
N PHE A 38 -26.53 4.72 -17.08
CA PHE A 38 -25.62 3.98 -16.21
C PHE A 38 -24.24 4.64 -16.26
N GLN A 39 -23.56 4.68 -15.12
CA GLN A 39 -22.19 5.13 -14.99
C GLN A 39 -21.31 3.94 -14.62
N ALA A 40 -20.35 3.62 -15.48
CA ALA A 40 -19.28 2.68 -15.13
C ALA A 40 -18.11 3.43 -14.50
N SER A 41 -17.55 2.88 -13.43
CA SER A 41 -16.32 3.38 -12.81
C SER A 41 -15.32 2.24 -12.70
N ASN A 42 -14.10 2.46 -13.18
CA ASN A 42 -12.98 1.51 -13.04
C ASN A 42 -11.84 2.16 -12.27
N MET A 43 -11.32 1.45 -11.28
CA MET A 43 -10.17 1.84 -10.48
C MET A 43 -9.04 0.86 -10.75
N VAL A 44 -7.87 1.41 -11.03
CA VAL A 44 -6.65 0.67 -11.31
C VAL A 44 -5.58 1.14 -10.33
N THR A 45 -4.86 0.20 -9.71
CA THR A 45 -3.65 0.45 -8.95
C THR A 45 -2.46 0.30 -9.87
N VAL A 46 -1.55 1.28 -9.82
CA VAL A 46 -0.32 1.30 -10.62
C VAL A 46 0.86 1.35 -9.67
N THR A 47 1.76 0.38 -9.78
CA THR A 47 3.04 0.38 -9.08
C THR A 47 4.08 1.11 -9.92
N VAL A 48 4.72 2.12 -9.35
CA VAL A 48 5.80 2.86 -10.01
C VAL A 48 7.10 2.51 -9.30
N ARG A 49 7.93 1.67 -9.93
CA ARG A 49 9.20 1.20 -9.33
C ARG A 49 10.31 2.24 -9.38
N ASP A 50 10.29 3.07 -10.42
CA ASP A 50 11.22 4.19 -10.58
C ASP A 50 10.52 5.50 -10.20
N ILE A 51 10.80 5.97 -8.99
CA ILE A 51 10.15 7.14 -8.40
C ILE A 51 10.38 8.42 -9.22
N ASP A 52 11.51 8.52 -9.92
CA ASP A 52 11.85 9.68 -10.74
C ASP A 52 10.92 9.80 -11.95
N ARG A 53 10.26 8.69 -12.34
CA ARG A 53 9.28 8.64 -13.44
C ARG A 53 7.85 8.92 -13.00
N LEU A 54 7.58 9.07 -11.70
CA LEU A 54 6.22 9.24 -11.19
C LEU A 54 5.47 10.39 -11.87
N GLY A 55 6.13 11.53 -12.09
CA GLY A 55 5.51 12.68 -12.78
C GLY A 55 5.05 12.33 -14.20
N ALA A 56 5.90 11.68 -14.99
CA ALA A 56 5.56 11.26 -16.35
C ALA A 56 4.42 10.24 -16.39
N VAL A 57 4.35 9.36 -15.37
CA VAL A 57 3.26 8.38 -15.23
C VAL A 57 1.94 9.09 -14.92
N VAL A 58 1.94 10.07 -14.01
CA VAL A 58 0.76 10.87 -13.68
C VAL A 58 0.25 11.62 -14.92
N ASP A 59 1.15 12.26 -15.68
CA ASP A 59 0.79 12.95 -16.92
C ASP A 59 0.18 12.00 -17.95
N ALA A 60 0.74 10.80 -18.12
CA ALA A 60 0.22 9.79 -19.02
C ALA A 60 -1.18 9.28 -18.60
N VAL A 61 -1.42 9.12 -17.30
CA VAL A 61 -2.74 8.73 -16.76
C VAL A 61 -3.77 9.82 -17.01
N ALA A 62 -3.41 11.08 -16.77
CA ALA A 62 -4.29 12.23 -17.04
C ALA A 62 -4.63 12.33 -18.53
N ALA A 63 -3.64 12.21 -19.41
CA ALA A 63 -3.84 12.23 -20.86
C ALA A 63 -4.71 11.06 -21.37
N ALA A 64 -4.65 9.90 -20.70
CA ALA A 64 -5.46 8.74 -21.02
C ALA A 64 -6.92 8.82 -20.49
N GLY A 65 -7.30 9.93 -19.85
CA GLY A 65 -8.65 10.15 -19.31
C GLY A 65 -8.83 9.70 -17.85
N GLY A 66 -7.74 9.32 -17.17
CA GLY A 66 -7.74 9.14 -15.73
C GLY A 66 -8.03 10.48 -15.05
N ASN A 67 -9.14 10.55 -14.32
CA ASN A 67 -9.71 11.82 -13.84
C ASN A 67 -9.81 11.90 -12.31
N ARG A 68 -9.38 10.85 -11.59
CA ARG A 68 -9.24 10.82 -10.13
C ARG A 68 -8.03 9.99 -9.72
N ILE A 69 -7.16 10.57 -8.91
CA ILE A 69 -6.04 9.90 -8.26
C ILE A 69 -6.35 9.87 -6.76
N PHE A 70 -6.35 8.68 -6.15
CA PHE A 70 -6.80 8.47 -4.78
C PHE A 70 -5.67 8.61 -3.73
N GLY A 71 -4.58 9.29 -4.09
CA GLY A 71 -3.37 9.41 -3.28
C GLY A 71 -2.18 8.68 -3.90
N VAL A 72 -1.00 8.90 -3.32
CA VAL A 72 0.24 8.19 -3.66
C VAL A 72 0.77 7.60 -2.36
N ASP A 73 0.91 6.28 -2.34
CA ASP A 73 1.52 5.55 -1.22
C ASP A 73 2.95 5.17 -1.62
N PHE A 74 3.90 5.40 -0.71
CA PHE A 74 5.29 5.00 -0.89
C PHE A 74 5.56 3.72 -0.11
N ALA A 75 6.10 2.73 -0.81
CA ALA A 75 6.49 1.46 -0.21
C ALA A 75 7.90 1.08 -0.67
N VAL A 76 8.58 0.29 0.16
CA VAL A 76 9.78 -0.43 -0.25
C VAL A 76 9.32 -1.73 -0.90
N ASP A 77 9.80 -2.01 -2.11
CA ASP A 77 9.36 -3.15 -2.93
C ASP A 77 9.69 -4.50 -2.29
N GLU A 78 10.94 -4.66 -1.81
CA GLU A 78 11.41 -5.88 -1.14
C GLU A 78 12.00 -5.56 0.24
N PRO A 79 11.18 -5.24 1.26
CA PRO A 79 11.67 -4.80 2.56
C PRO A 79 12.15 -5.97 3.43
N ARG A 80 11.99 -7.22 2.97
CA ARG A 80 12.22 -8.43 3.79
C ARG A 80 13.60 -8.46 4.39
N ALA A 81 14.64 -8.26 3.58
CA ALA A 81 16.02 -8.30 4.05
C ALA A 81 16.32 -7.20 5.09
N GLN A 82 15.73 -6.03 4.92
CA GLN A 82 15.90 -4.89 5.83
C GLN A 82 15.13 -5.10 7.14
N ILE A 83 13.92 -5.66 7.05
CA ILE A 83 13.11 -6.05 8.21
C ILE A 83 13.82 -7.15 9.00
N ASP A 84 14.34 -8.18 8.33
CA ASP A 84 15.06 -9.28 8.98
C ASP A 84 16.34 -8.76 9.65
N ALA A 85 17.11 -7.90 8.97
CA ALA A 85 18.26 -7.23 9.58
C ALA A 85 17.87 -6.34 10.77
N ALA A 86 16.70 -5.69 10.74
CA ALA A 86 16.20 -4.91 11.88
C ALA A 86 15.83 -5.83 13.06
N ARG A 87 15.20 -6.98 12.79
CA ARG A 87 14.86 -7.98 13.82
C ARG A 87 16.08 -8.58 14.48
N GLU A 88 17.11 -8.93 13.71
CA GLU A 88 18.37 -9.44 14.26
C GLU A 88 19.00 -8.42 15.23
N ARG A 89 19.03 -7.14 14.85
CA ARG A 89 19.52 -6.06 15.72
C ARG A 89 18.65 -5.88 16.96
N ALA A 90 17.34 -5.98 16.84
CA ALA A 90 16.42 -5.87 17.97
C ALA A 90 16.63 -7.02 18.98
N VAL A 91 16.84 -8.24 18.51
CA VAL A 91 17.13 -9.39 19.36
C VAL A 91 18.50 -9.24 20.03
N ALA A 92 19.51 -8.75 19.32
CA ALA A 92 20.83 -8.48 19.89
C ALA A 92 20.76 -7.43 21.03
N ASP A 93 20.03 -6.34 20.82
CA ASP A 93 19.80 -5.31 21.85
C ASP A 93 19.03 -5.86 23.06
N ALA A 94 17.96 -6.63 22.81
CA ALA A 94 17.20 -7.29 23.87
C ALA A 94 18.06 -8.23 24.71
N ARG A 95 18.95 -8.99 24.06
CA ARG A 95 19.90 -9.87 24.75
C ARG A 95 20.91 -9.08 25.59
N ALA A 96 21.50 -8.01 25.04
CA ALA A 96 22.44 -7.18 25.78
C ALA A 96 21.81 -6.59 27.05
N LYS A 97 20.55 -6.14 26.97
CA LYS A 97 19.78 -5.69 28.14
C LYS A 97 19.54 -6.79 29.16
N ALA A 98 19.19 -7.99 28.70
CA ALA A 98 18.99 -9.14 29.58
C ALA A 98 20.29 -9.57 30.29
N GLU A 99 21.42 -9.56 29.60
CA GLU A 99 22.74 -9.83 30.17
C GLU A 99 23.11 -8.80 31.26
N LEU A 100 22.85 -7.51 30.99
CA LEU A 100 23.05 -6.43 31.97
C LEU A 100 22.22 -6.67 33.25
N TYR A 101 20.93 -6.99 33.12
CA TYR A 101 20.05 -7.20 34.27
C TYR A 101 20.41 -8.46 35.06
N ALA A 102 20.74 -9.55 34.38
CA ALA A 102 21.19 -10.77 35.03
C ALA A 102 22.48 -10.53 35.83
N GLY A 103 23.46 -9.86 35.23
CA GLY A 103 24.72 -9.48 35.89
C GLY A 103 24.49 -8.60 37.12
N ALA A 104 23.63 -7.59 37.01
CA ALA A 104 23.27 -6.73 38.14
C ALA A 104 22.56 -7.47 39.29
N ALA A 105 21.82 -8.54 38.96
CA ALA A 105 21.17 -9.41 39.93
C ALA A 105 22.07 -10.54 40.48
N GLY A 106 23.32 -10.64 40.02
CA GLY A 106 24.26 -11.68 40.45
C GLY A 106 23.94 -13.08 39.91
N VAL A 107 23.19 -13.17 38.82
CA VAL A 107 22.79 -14.43 38.17
C VAL A 107 23.27 -14.47 36.72
N ALA A 108 23.33 -15.67 36.13
CA ALA A 108 23.61 -15.85 34.72
C ALA A 108 22.33 -15.71 33.88
N LEU A 109 22.46 -15.19 32.65
CA LEU A 109 21.36 -15.20 31.69
C LEU A 109 21.02 -16.65 31.28
N GLY A 110 19.76 -17.03 31.47
CA GLY A 110 19.25 -18.36 31.13
C GLY A 110 18.70 -18.47 29.69
N PRO A 111 18.04 -19.60 29.36
CA PRO A 111 17.43 -19.79 28.04
C PRO A 111 16.25 -18.84 27.81
N VAL A 112 15.99 -18.54 26.54
CA VAL A 112 14.82 -17.76 26.12
C VAL A 112 13.54 -18.56 26.44
N LEU A 113 12.62 -17.93 27.16
CA LEU A 113 11.31 -18.53 27.48
C LEU A 113 10.21 -18.10 26.51
N SER A 114 10.29 -16.86 26.02
CA SER A 114 9.33 -16.28 25.08
C SER A 114 9.97 -15.11 24.34
N ILE A 115 9.59 -14.93 23.08
CA ILE A 115 9.87 -13.73 22.30
C ILE A 115 8.52 -13.20 21.83
N SER A 116 8.31 -11.90 22.00
CA SER A 116 7.14 -11.20 21.49
C SER A 116 7.61 -10.01 20.66
N GLU A 117 7.13 -9.93 19.43
CA GLU A 117 7.32 -8.79 18.53
C GLU A 117 6.04 -7.95 18.57
N GLY A 118 6.13 -6.69 19.02
CA GLY A 118 5.02 -5.74 18.97
C GLY A 118 4.94 -5.10 17.58
N GLY A 119 3.78 -5.16 16.92
CA GLY A 119 3.64 -4.73 15.53
C GLY A 119 3.53 -3.22 15.34
N GLY A 120 4.29 -2.69 14.37
CA GLY A 120 3.96 -1.49 13.61
C GLY A 120 2.96 -1.83 12.50
N SER A 121 2.08 -0.89 12.17
CA SER A 121 1.09 -1.01 11.08
C SER A 121 1.73 -0.82 9.71
#